data_AF-A0A7C7UC57-F1
#
_entry.id   AF-A0A7C7UC57-F1
#
_cell.length_a   1.000
_cell.length_b   1.000
_cell.length_c   1.000
_cell.angle_alpha   90.00
_cell.angle_beta   90.00
_cell.angle_gamma   90.00
#
_symmetry.space_group_name_H-M   'P 1'
#
loop_
_entity.id
_entity.type
_entity.pdbx_description
1 polymer ?
#
loop_
_entity_poly.entity_id
_entity_poly.type
_entity_poly.pdbx_seq_one_letter_code
_entity_poly.pdbx_strand_id
1 'polypeptide(L)'
;MGRVEPMGAIDYLQQRGIAEVGVLGFSMGGAVGIITAPQSAAIRAVISDGGFARLESAMLGWARERMGLPRWLALPLTRPIITVAGWRLSVRLPEADPIRWVGHIAPRPVFFIHGDRDPYATVADVEALHAAAGEPKVLWRVPEAGHRQVDQHRPAECRERVIGFFERYLVAV
;
A
#
# COMPACT_ATOMS: atom_id res chain seq x y z
N MET A 1 2.57 -13.45 18.84
CA MET A 1 2.45 -12.50 17.71
C MET A 1 1.03 -12.65 17.19
N GLY A 2 0.15 -11.66 17.38
CA GLY A 2 -1.23 -11.74 16.92
C GLY A 2 -1.25 -11.79 15.38
N ARG A 3 -2.06 -12.68 14.80
CA ARG A 3 -2.19 -12.78 13.34
C ARG A 3 -2.73 -11.45 12.80
N VAL A 4 -2.07 -10.89 11.79
CA VAL A 4 -2.54 -9.67 11.12
C VAL A 4 -3.79 -10.02 10.32
N GLU A 5 -4.87 -9.23 10.42
CA GLU A 5 -6.19 -9.50 9.83
C GLU A 5 -6.23 -9.97 8.35
N PRO A 6 -5.38 -9.46 7.43
CA PRO A 6 -5.37 -9.91 6.03
C PRO A 6 -5.01 -11.38 5.86
N MET A 7 -4.22 -11.95 6.76
CA MET A 7 -3.92 -13.38 6.75
C MET A 7 -5.16 -14.21 7.06
N GLY A 8 -6.07 -13.70 7.90
CA GLY A 8 -7.34 -14.37 8.17
C GLY A 8 -8.23 -14.46 6.93
N ALA A 9 -8.26 -13.41 6.10
CA ALA A 9 -9.00 -13.44 4.83
C ALA A 9 -8.40 -14.42 3.83
N ILE A 10 -7.07 -14.50 3.74
CA ILE A 10 -6.37 -15.46 2.87
C ILE A 10 -6.62 -16.89 3.36
N ASP A 11 -6.46 -17.15 4.65
CA ASP A 11 -6.74 -18.46 5.27
C ASP A 11 -8.18 -18.91 4.96
N TYR A 12 -9.14 -18.00 5.07
CA TYR A 12 -10.54 -18.26 4.74
C TYR A 12 -10.76 -18.64 3.27
N LEU A 13 -10.11 -17.94 2.33
CA LEU A 13 -10.17 -18.26 0.91
C LEU A 13 -9.55 -19.64 0.62
N GLN A 14 -8.40 -19.93 1.24
CA GLN A 14 -7.73 -21.22 1.10
C GLN A 14 -8.57 -22.39 1.64
N GLN A 15 -9.28 -22.20 2.77
CA GLN A 15 -10.23 -23.19 3.29
C GLN A 15 -11.39 -23.46 2.33
N ARG A 16 -11.68 -22.56 1.39
CA ARG A 16 -12.68 -22.72 0.33
C ARG A 16 -12.10 -23.23 -0.99
N GLY A 17 -10.83 -23.67 -0.99
CA GLY A 17 -10.15 -24.20 -2.18
C GLY A 17 -9.59 -23.14 -3.11
N ILE A 18 -9.57 -21.85 -2.71
CA ILE A 18 -8.97 -20.77 -3.50
C ILE A 18 -7.48 -20.68 -3.14
N ALA A 19 -6.63 -21.18 -4.03
CA ALA A 19 -5.18 -21.26 -3.82
C ALA A 19 -4.44 -19.97 -4.20
N GLU A 20 -4.98 -19.19 -5.12
CA GLU A 20 -4.36 -17.99 -5.67
C GLU A 20 -5.24 -16.75 -5.47
N VAL A 21 -4.64 -15.68 -4.96
CA VAL A 21 -5.34 -14.46 -4.54
C VAL A 21 -4.62 -13.24 -5.09
N GLY A 22 -5.39 -12.32 -5.69
CA GLY A 22 -4.96 -10.96 -6.00
C GLY A 22 -5.36 -10.01 -4.87
N VAL A 23 -4.47 -9.10 -4.50
CA VAL A 23 -4.74 -8.08 -3.48
C VAL A 23 -4.85 -6.72 -4.15
N LEU A 24 -6.01 -6.07 -4.01
CA LEU A 24 -6.18 -4.65 -4.33
C LEU A 24 -6.31 -3.89 -3.00
N GLY A 25 -5.31 -3.08 -2.71
CA GLY A 25 -5.17 -2.36 -1.45
C GLY A 25 -5.26 -0.85 -1.65
N PHE A 26 -5.97 -0.22 -0.74
CA PHE A 26 -6.34 1.20 -0.82
C PHE A 26 -5.78 1.97 0.36
N SER A 27 -4.92 2.97 0.12
CA SER A 27 -4.27 3.75 1.18
C SER A 27 -3.54 2.84 2.17
N MET A 28 -3.95 2.79 3.44
CA MET A 28 -3.48 1.81 4.43
C MET A 28 -3.62 0.37 3.94
N GLY A 29 -4.69 0.02 3.21
CA GLY A 29 -4.85 -1.30 2.61
C GLY A 29 -3.77 -1.62 1.58
N GLY A 30 -3.26 -0.62 0.85
CA GLY A 30 -2.15 -0.77 -0.09
C GLY A 30 -0.83 -1.05 0.64
N ALA A 31 -0.58 -0.30 1.71
CA ALA A 31 0.54 -0.55 2.62
C ALA A 31 0.50 -1.96 3.22
N VAL A 32 -0.67 -2.36 3.73
CA VAL A 32 -0.89 -3.69 4.30
C VAL A 32 -0.71 -4.79 3.26
N GLY A 33 -1.25 -4.63 2.04
CA GLY A 33 -1.05 -5.58 0.95
C GLY A 33 0.42 -5.79 0.58
N ILE A 34 1.21 -4.71 0.57
CA ILE A 34 2.66 -4.77 0.35
C ILE A 34 3.36 -5.52 1.50
N ILE A 35 2.97 -5.26 2.74
CA ILE A 35 3.55 -5.91 3.93
C ILE A 35 3.22 -7.41 3.98
N THR A 36 1.99 -7.80 3.60
CA THR A 36 1.52 -9.18 3.73
C THR A 36 1.87 -10.07 2.56
N ALA A 37 2.06 -9.53 1.36
CA ALA A 37 2.38 -10.33 0.18
C ALA A 37 3.63 -11.23 0.35
N PRO A 38 4.76 -10.77 0.94
CA PRO A 38 5.90 -11.64 1.22
C PRO A 38 5.60 -12.77 2.21
N GLN A 39 4.56 -12.65 3.02
CA GLN A 39 4.23 -13.58 4.11
C GLN A 39 3.30 -14.71 3.68
N SER A 40 2.68 -14.61 2.51
CA SER A 40 1.79 -15.64 1.97
C SER A 40 2.07 -15.90 0.49
N ALA A 41 2.41 -17.15 0.16
CA ALA A 41 2.60 -17.58 -1.22
C ALA A 41 1.29 -17.58 -2.04
N ALA A 42 0.13 -17.59 -1.37
CA ALA A 42 -1.18 -17.53 -2.02
C ALA A 42 -1.45 -16.15 -2.65
N ILE A 43 -0.82 -15.07 -2.16
CA ILE A 43 -0.91 -13.78 -2.83
C ILE A 43 -0.01 -13.84 -4.06
N ARG A 44 -0.62 -13.74 -5.25
CA ARG A 44 0.07 -13.83 -6.55
C ARG A 44 0.29 -12.48 -7.22
N ALA A 45 -0.54 -11.49 -6.92
CA ALA A 45 -0.42 -10.15 -7.50
C ALA A 45 -0.92 -9.09 -6.51
N VAL A 46 -0.27 -7.91 -6.49
CA VAL A 46 -0.63 -6.81 -5.59
C VAL A 46 -0.85 -5.52 -6.38
N ILE A 47 -1.94 -4.82 -6.12
CA ILE A 47 -2.17 -3.45 -6.52
C ILE A 47 -2.24 -2.58 -5.26
N SER A 48 -1.45 -1.51 -5.21
CA SER A 48 -1.46 -0.51 -4.15
C SER A 48 -1.89 0.83 -4.74
N ASP A 49 -3.04 1.34 -4.33
CA ASP A 49 -3.59 2.61 -4.80
C ASP A 49 -3.64 3.63 -3.67
N GLY A 50 -2.79 4.66 -3.77
CA GLY A 50 -2.60 5.68 -2.74
C GLY A 50 -1.85 5.20 -1.49
N GLY A 51 -1.11 4.08 -1.59
CA GLY A 51 -0.28 3.56 -0.49
C GLY A 51 0.93 4.45 -0.18
N PHE A 52 1.48 4.31 1.02
CA PHE A 52 2.64 5.07 1.51
C PHE A 52 3.88 4.17 1.71
N ALA A 53 5.07 4.75 1.64
CA ALA A 53 6.32 4.03 1.86
C ALA A 53 6.65 3.85 3.35
N ARG A 54 6.30 4.84 4.16
CA ARG A 54 6.59 4.90 5.60
C ARG A 54 5.38 5.41 6.38
N LEU A 55 5.13 4.81 7.53
CA LEU A 55 4.03 5.20 8.41
C LEU A 55 4.19 6.65 8.92
N GLU A 56 5.44 7.06 9.16
CA GLU A 56 5.76 8.43 9.58
C GLU A 56 5.38 9.47 8.51
N SER A 57 5.61 9.17 7.21
CA SER A 57 5.21 10.04 6.10
C SER A 57 3.69 10.22 6.07
N ALA A 58 2.94 9.11 6.15
CA ALA A 58 1.47 9.13 6.12
C ALA A 58 0.87 9.92 7.30
N MET A 59 1.41 9.72 8.51
CA MET A 59 0.98 10.45 9.70
C MET A 59 1.32 11.93 9.65
N LEU A 60 2.46 12.29 9.04
CA LEU A 60 2.83 13.68 8.82
C LEU A 60 1.87 14.36 7.83
N GLY A 61 1.54 13.70 6.72
CA GLY A 61 0.55 14.17 5.76
C GLY A 61 -0.82 14.36 6.43
N TRP A 62 -1.27 13.36 7.19
CA TRP A 62 -2.52 13.43 7.95
C TRP A 62 -2.55 14.59 8.96
N ALA A 63 -1.48 14.78 9.73
CA ALA A 63 -1.40 15.86 10.72
C ALA A 63 -1.45 17.25 10.06
N ARG A 64 -0.79 17.41 8.91
CA ARG A 64 -0.81 18.67 8.15
C ARG A 64 -2.21 18.94 7.59
N GLU A 65 -2.79 17.95 6.93
CA GLU A 65 -4.06 18.12 6.21
C GLU A 65 -5.25 18.22 7.17
N ARG A 66 -5.27 17.42 8.23
CA ARG A 66 -6.43 17.32 9.13
C ARG A 66 -6.35 18.24 10.34
N MET A 67 -5.15 18.56 10.82
CA MET A 67 -4.96 19.43 11.99
C MET A 67 -4.38 20.81 11.64
N GLY A 68 -4.08 21.08 10.36
CA GLY A 68 -3.49 22.35 9.93
C GLY A 68 -2.10 22.61 10.51
N LEU A 69 -1.44 21.56 11.01
CA LEU A 69 -0.16 21.71 11.72
C LEU A 69 0.98 21.95 10.72
N PRO A 70 1.77 23.03 10.85
CA PRO A 70 2.95 23.22 10.03
C PRO A 70 3.98 22.11 10.30
N ARG A 71 4.82 21.80 9.29
CA ARG A 71 5.73 20.63 9.29
C ARG A 71 6.58 20.52 10.56
N TRP A 72 7.11 21.65 11.02
CA TRP A 72 8.00 21.74 12.17
C TRP A 72 7.32 21.39 13.49
N LEU A 73 5.99 21.52 13.57
CA LEU A 73 5.18 21.16 14.74
C LEU A 73 4.59 19.75 14.63
N ALA A 74 4.25 19.31 13.42
CA ALA A 74 3.73 17.97 13.19
C ALA A 74 4.79 16.87 13.40
N LEU A 75 6.03 17.08 12.93
CA LEU A 75 7.15 16.14 13.08
C LEU A 75 7.44 15.69 14.53
N PRO A 76 7.57 16.58 15.53
CA PRO A 76 7.83 16.16 16.91
C PRO A 76 6.63 15.49 17.58
N LEU A 77 5.41 15.65 17.05
CA LEU A 77 4.18 15.05 17.59
C LEU A 77 3.88 13.68 16.99
N THR A 78 4.18 13.44 15.71
CA THR A 78 3.87 12.16 15.05
C THR A 78 4.67 11.01 15.64
N ARG A 79 5.98 11.18 15.86
CA ARG A 79 6.85 10.13 16.43
C ARG A 79 6.39 9.57 17.78
N PRO A 80 6.08 10.38 18.81
CA PRO A 80 5.59 9.86 20.08
C PRO A 80 4.21 9.21 19.95
N ILE A 81 3.30 9.78 19.13
CA ILE A 81 1.98 9.18 18.87
C ILE A 81 2.12 7.80 18.25
N ILE A 82 2.94 7.69 17.21
CA ILE A 82 3.23 6.42 16.52
C ILE A 82 3.87 5.45 17.51
N THR A 83 4.85 5.88 18.31
CA THR A 83 5.49 5.03 19.36
C THR A 83 4.49 4.50 20.37
N VAL A 84 3.62 5.35 20.91
CA VAL A 84 2.58 4.94 21.86
C VAL A 84 1.57 4.00 21.20
N ALA A 85 1.16 4.28 19.96
CA ALA A 85 0.25 3.42 19.20
C ALA A 85 0.87 2.06 18.90
N GLY A 86 2.12 2.02 18.44
CA GLY A 86 2.87 0.78 18.19
C GLY A 86 3.03 -0.05 19.46
N TRP A 87 3.31 0.59 20.60
CA TRP A 87 3.36 -0.09 21.89
C TRP A 87 2.00 -0.66 22.30
N ARG A 88 0.93 0.13 22.21
CA ARG A 88 -0.44 -0.32 22.54
C ARG A 88 -0.94 -1.43 21.64
N LEU A 89 -0.61 -1.38 20.35
CA LEU A 89 -1.04 -2.34 19.33
C LEU A 89 -0.08 -3.51 19.21
N SER A 90 1.01 -3.55 19.98
CA SER A 90 2.10 -4.52 19.84
C SER A 90 2.66 -4.62 18.41
N VAL A 91 2.61 -3.51 17.66
CA VAL A 91 3.15 -3.38 16.31
C VAL A 91 4.52 -2.75 16.40
N ARG A 92 5.53 -3.44 15.89
CA ARG A 92 6.85 -2.86 15.72
C ARG A 92 6.79 -1.85 14.58
N LEU A 93 6.98 -0.58 14.90
CA LEU A 93 6.90 0.51 13.94
C LEU A 93 7.75 0.32 12.68
N PRO A 94 8.99 -0.20 12.77
CA PRO A 94 9.77 -0.47 11.57
C PRO A 94 9.15 -1.55 10.67
N GLU A 95 8.44 -2.53 11.25
CA GLU A 95 7.74 -3.58 10.51
C GLU A 95 6.47 -3.04 9.83
N ALA A 96 5.97 -1.87 10.24
CA ALA A 96 4.81 -1.20 9.65
C ALA A 96 5.15 -0.33 8.42
N ASP A 97 6.44 -0.22 8.04
CA ASP A 97 6.87 0.55 6.87
C ASP A 97 6.90 -0.34 5.60
N PRO A 98 5.99 -0.15 4.62
CA PRO A 98 5.93 -0.98 3.42
C PRO A 98 7.23 -1.01 2.59
N ILE A 99 8.03 0.05 2.66
CA ILE A 99 9.32 0.14 1.96
C ILE A 99 10.29 -1.00 2.34
N ARG A 100 10.15 -1.59 3.54
CA ARG A 100 10.97 -2.73 3.97
C ARG A 100 10.54 -4.07 3.36
N TRP A 101 9.32 -4.13 2.84
CA TRP A 101 8.69 -5.39 2.41
C TRP A 101 8.56 -5.49 0.91
N VAL A 102 8.41 -4.35 0.22
CA VAL A 102 8.10 -4.30 -1.22
C VAL A 102 9.12 -5.06 -2.09
N GLY A 103 10.41 -5.03 -1.74
CA GLY A 103 11.47 -5.75 -2.46
C GLY A 103 11.37 -7.27 -2.34
N HIS A 104 10.65 -7.78 -1.35
CA HIS A 104 10.45 -9.22 -1.11
C HIS A 104 9.22 -9.80 -1.82
N ILE A 105 8.48 -8.98 -2.59
CA ILE A 105 7.29 -9.44 -3.31
C ILE A 105 7.70 -10.19 -4.59
N ALA A 106 8.75 -9.71 -5.26
CA ALA A 106 9.30 -10.34 -6.46
C ALA A 106 9.59 -11.85 -6.22
N PRO A 107 9.34 -12.71 -7.22
CA PRO A 107 9.02 -12.40 -8.62
C PRO A 107 7.52 -12.13 -8.89
N ARG A 108 6.70 -11.91 -7.85
CA ARG A 108 5.28 -11.60 -8.03
C ARG A 108 5.06 -10.12 -8.38
N PRO A 109 4.09 -9.83 -9.26
CA PRO A 109 3.85 -8.49 -9.77
C PRO A 109 3.28 -7.51 -8.74
N VAL A 110 3.74 -6.26 -8.83
CA VAL A 110 3.19 -5.14 -8.05
C VAL A 110 2.82 -3.98 -8.98
N PHE A 111 1.61 -3.46 -8.80
CA PHE A 111 1.12 -2.26 -9.50
C PHE A 111 0.85 -1.14 -8.51
N PHE A 112 1.52 -0.01 -8.68
CA PHE A 112 1.31 1.20 -7.91
C PHE A 112 0.44 2.18 -8.69
N ILE A 113 -0.66 2.61 -8.07
CA ILE A 113 -1.56 3.65 -8.57
C ILE A 113 -1.44 4.84 -7.61
N HIS A 114 -1.24 6.04 -8.15
CA HIS A 114 -1.04 7.23 -7.30
C HIS A 114 -1.53 8.51 -7.97
N GLY A 115 -2.13 9.40 -7.18
CA GLY A 115 -2.47 10.75 -7.60
C GLY A 115 -1.41 11.73 -7.13
N ASP A 116 -0.91 12.60 -8.01
CA ASP A 116 0.21 13.49 -7.66
C ASP A 116 -0.18 14.61 -6.69
N ARG A 117 -1.49 14.82 -6.47
CA ARG A 117 -2.03 15.80 -5.50
C ARG A 117 -2.43 15.16 -4.18
N ASP A 118 -1.97 13.94 -3.89
CA ASP A 118 -2.25 13.25 -2.64
C ASP A 118 -1.64 13.99 -1.43
N PRO A 119 -2.46 14.51 -0.49
CA PRO A 119 -1.95 15.26 0.66
C PRO A 119 -1.41 14.35 1.78
N TYR A 120 -1.64 13.03 1.69
CA TYR A 120 -1.28 12.07 2.73
C TYR A 120 -0.05 11.24 2.37
N ALA A 121 -0.01 10.69 1.16
CA ALA A 121 1.11 9.95 0.63
C ALA A 121 1.74 10.77 -0.50
N THR A 122 3.04 11.04 -0.41
CA THR A 122 3.69 11.90 -1.40
C THR A 122 4.08 11.12 -2.65
N VAL A 123 4.28 11.83 -3.76
CA VAL A 123 4.91 11.27 -4.97
C VAL A 123 6.24 10.58 -4.64
N ALA A 124 7.03 11.14 -3.72
CA ALA A 124 8.30 10.55 -3.30
C ALA A 124 8.10 9.19 -2.60
N ASP A 125 6.97 8.98 -1.90
CA ASP A 125 6.66 7.68 -1.28
C ASP A 125 6.41 6.62 -2.37
N VAL A 126 5.59 6.91 -3.38
CA VAL A 126 5.30 5.91 -4.43
C VAL A 126 6.53 5.66 -5.32
N GLU A 127 7.32 6.69 -5.61
CA GLU A 127 8.58 6.54 -6.34
C GLU A 127 9.60 5.69 -5.57
N ALA A 128 9.71 5.89 -4.25
CA ALA A 128 10.57 5.07 -3.40
C ALA A 128 10.12 3.60 -3.38
N LEU A 129 8.81 3.35 -3.25
CA LEU A 129 8.25 2.00 -3.32
C LEU A 129 8.52 1.32 -4.66
N HIS A 130 8.28 2.03 -5.77
CA HIS A 130 8.53 1.51 -7.11
C HIS A 130 10.02 1.24 -7.36
N ALA A 131 10.91 2.11 -6.88
CA ALA A 131 12.35 1.90 -6.98
C ALA A 131 12.82 0.67 -6.19
N ALA A 132 12.28 0.46 -4.98
CA ALA A 132 12.63 -0.67 -4.11
C ALA A 132 11.99 -2.00 -4.53
N ALA A 133 10.91 -1.98 -5.32
CA ALA A 133 10.26 -3.18 -5.83
C ALA A 133 11.13 -3.91 -6.88
N GLY A 134 11.10 -5.24 -6.88
CA GLY A 134 11.64 -6.05 -7.98
C GLY A 134 10.65 -6.16 -9.15
N GLU A 135 11.10 -6.72 -10.27
CA GLU A 135 10.25 -6.99 -11.43
C GLU A 135 9.38 -8.25 -11.23
N PRO A 136 8.19 -8.32 -11.87
CA PRO A 136 7.55 -7.29 -12.67
C PRO A 136 6.89 -6.18 -11.83
N LYS A 137 7.08 -4.92 -12.20
CA LYS A 137 6.45 -3.78 -11.53
C LYS A 137 5.86 -2.75 -12.49
N VAL A 138 4.79 -2.10 -12.05
CA VAL A 138 4.10 -1.05 -12.82
C VAL A 138 3.85 0.15 -11.92
N LEU A 139 4.11 1.36 -12.42
CA LEU A 139 3.73 2.61 -11.79
C LEU A 139 2.82 3.41 -12.72
N TRP A 140 1.65 3.79 -12.21
CA TRP A 140 0.73 4.70 -12.89
C TRP A 140 0.41 5.89 -11.99
N ARG A 141 0.81 7.07 -12.46
CA ARG A 141 0.59 8.35 -11.80
C ARG A 141 -0.41 9.20 -12.58
N VAL A 142 -1.30 9.87 -11.86
CA VAL A 142 -2.30 10.78 -12.44
C VAL A 142 -2.08 12.18 -11.87
N PRO A 143 -1.55 13.13 -12.66
CA PRO A 143 -1.15 14.46 -12.19
C PRO A 143 -2.27 15.28 -11.52
N GLU A 144 -3.51 15.10 -11.98
CA GLU A 144 -4.67 15.85 -11.50
C GLU A 144 -5.35 15.24 -10.26
N ALA A 145 -5.09 13.97 -9.96
CA ALA A 145 -5.79 13.24 -8.91
C ALA A 145 -5.15 13.45 -7.53
N GLY A 146 -5.99 13.55 -6.50
CA GLY A 146 -5.58 13.49 -5.09
C GLY A 146 -5.58 12.06 -4.53
N HIS A 147 -5.61 11.96 -3.20
CA HIS A 147 -5.60 10.67 -2.50
C HIS A 147 -6.82 9.84 -2.91
N ARG A 148 -6.59 8.68 -3.56
CA ARG A 148 -7.65 7.72 -3.91
C ARG A 148 -8.67 8.29 -4.92
N GLN A 149 -8.24 9.23 -5.77
CA GLN A 149 -9.13 9.88 -6.75
C GLN A 149 -8.83 9.48 -8.20
N VAL A 150 -7.89 8.56 -8.43
CA VAL A 150 -7.53 8.12 -9.78
C VAL A 150 -8.73 7.50 -10.52
N ASP A 151 -9.52 6.69 -9.84
CA ASP A 151 -10.77 6.12 -10.35
C ASP A 151 -11.86 7.18 -10.61
N GLN A 152 -11.84 8.30 -9.90
CA GLN A 152 -12.76 9.42 -10.11
C GLN A 152 -12.38 10.25 -11.35
N HIS A 153 -11.09 10.52 -11.53
CA HIS A 153 -10.58 11.30 -12.66
C HIS A 153 -10.47 10.48 -13.96
N ARG A 154 -10.15 9.19 -13.84
CA ARG A 154 -9.87 8.28 -14.97
C ARG A 154 -10.62 6.94 -14.80
N PRO A 155 -11.96 6.92 -14.68
CA PRO A 155 -12.71 5.70 -14.31
C PRO A 155 -12.54 4.54 -15.29
N ALA A 156 -12.66 4.82 -16.60
CA ALA A 156 -12.54 3.80 -17.63
C ALA A 156 -11.12 3.22 -17.68
N GLU A 157 -10.10 4.08 -17.68
CA GLU A 157 -8.69 3.69 -17.70
C GLU A 157 -8.29 2.96 -16.40
N CYS A 158 -8.79 3.40 -15.24
CA CYS A 158 -8.54 2.75 -13.96
C CYS A 158 -9.08 1.31 -13.97
N ARG A 159 -10.33 1.14 -14.40
CA ARG A 159 -10.93 -0.18 -14.56
C ARG A 159 -10.14 -1.06 -15.53
N GLU A 160 -9.78 -0.54 -16.70
CA GLU A 160 -9.03 -1.27 -17.72
C GLU A 160 -7.66 -1.73 -17.19
N ARG A 161 -6.89 -0.83 -16.57
CA ARG A 161 -5.56 -1.14 -16.04
C ARG A 161 -5.61 -2.12 -14.88
N VAL A 162 -6.56 -1.97 -13.94
CA VAL A 162 -6.71 -2.87 -12.79
C VAL A 162 -7.11 -4.26 -13.25
N ILE A 163 -8.11 -4.38 -14.12
CA ILE A 163 -8.57 -5.67 -14.65
C ILE A 163 -7.46 -6.30 -15.48
N GLY A 164 -6.88 -5.57 -16.44
CA GLY A 164 -5.83 -6.09 -17.30
C GLY A 164 -4.58 -6.54 -16.54
N PHE A 165 -4.24 -5.88 -15.43
CA PHE A 165 -3.17 -6.32 -14.55
C PHE A 165 -3.48 -7.69 -13.92
N PHE A 166 -4.67 -7.87 -13.33
CA PHE A 166 -5.04 -9.16 -12.74
C PHE A 166 -5.26 -10.25 -13.79
N GLU A 167 -5.82 -9.94 -14.96
CA GLU A 167 -5.94 -10.92 -16.06
C GLU A 167 -4.56 -11.44 -16.48
N ARG A 168 -3.58 -10.53 -16.62
CA ARG A 168 -2.22 -10.89 -17.03
C ARG A 168 -1.47 -11.73 -16.00
N TYR A 169 -1.71 -11.49 -14.71
CA TYR A 169 -0.82 -11.96 -13.65
C TYR A 169 -1.46 -12.87 -12.59
N LEU A 170 -2.79 -12.98 -12.57
CA LEU A 170 -3.52 -13.82 -11.63
C LEU A 170 -4.32 -14.92 -12.34
N VAL A 171 -4.89 -14.65 -13.53
CA VAL A 171 -5.74 -15.61 -14.25
C VAL A 171 -4.95 -16.46 -15.25
N ALA A 172 -3.84 -15.95 -15.77
CA ALA A 172 -3.07 -16.59 -16.84
C ALA A 172 -2.02 -17.63 -16.36
N VAL A 173 -2.20 -18.25 -15.19
CA VAL A 173 -1.26 -19.24 -14.62
C VAL A 173 -1.86 -20.65 -14.64
#